data_AF-A0A3B9K0S4-F1
#
_entry.id   AF-A0A3B9K0S4-F1
#
_cell.length_a   1.000
_cell.length_b   1.000
_cell.length_c   1.000
_cell.angle_alpha   90.00
_cell.angle_beta   90.00
_cell.angle_gamma   90.00
#
_symmetry.space_group_name_H-M   'P 1'
#
loop_
_entity.id
_entity.type
_entity.pdbx_description
1 polymer ?
#
loop_
_entity_poly.entity_id
_entity_poly.type
_entity_poly.pdbx_seq_one_letter_code
_entity_poly.pdbx_strand_id
1 'polypeptide(L)'
;MSKIIGIDLGTTNSCVAFMDGKDPKVIENSEGARTTPSMVAFTEKGERLVGQASKRQSITNPENTLFAIKRLIGRRSDDPMVSKDKDMVPYKI
;
A
#
# COMPACT_ATOMS: atom_id res chain seq x y z
N MET A 1 3.21 25.62 -13.52
CA MET A 1 1.96 24.84 -13.54
C MET A 1 2.21 23.50 -12.87
N SER A 2 1.38 23.12 -11.90
CA SER A 2 1.43 21.78 -11.30
C SER A 2 1.00 20.73 -12.34
N LYS A 3 1.75 19.63 -12.47
CA LYS A 3 1.33 18.50 -13.31
C LYS A 3 0.24 17.71 -12.58
N ILE A 4 -0.82 17.33 -13.29
CA ILE A 4 -1.76 16.31 -12.82
C ILE A 4 -1.08 14.95 -12.93
N ILE A 5 -1.19 14.14 -11.87
CA ILE A 5 -0.66 12.77 -11.84
C ILE A 5 -1.79 11.76 -11.82
N GLY A 6 -1.57 10.61 -12.44
CA GLY A 6 -2.42 9.43 -12.33
C GLY A 6 -1.83 8.47 -11.31
N ILE A 7 -2.64 8.05 -10.32
CA ILE A 7 -2.24 7.07 -9.31
C ILE A 7 -3.14 5.85 -9.46
N ASP A 8 -2.55 4.72 -9.79
CA ASP A 8 -3.18 3.41 -9.57
C ASP A 8 -2.91 3.00 -8.12
N LEU A 9 -3.94 3.10 -7.28
CA LEU A 9 -3.90 2.69 -5.88
C LEU A 9 -4.39 1.23 -5.78
N GLY A 10 -3.51 0.26 -6.05
CA GLY A 10 -3.86 -1.16 -6.09
C GLY A 10 -3.82 -1.85 -4.72
N THR A 11 -4.36 -3.07 -4.64
CA THR A 11 -4.42 -3.86 -3.39
C THR A 11 -3.03 -4.30 -2.92
N THR A 12 -2.16 -4.69 -3.85
CA THR A 12 -0.83 -5.25 -3.55
C THR A 12 0.29 -4.30 -3.93
N ASN A 13 0.17 -3.64 -5.08
CA ASN A 13 1.11 -2.65 -5.56
C ASN A 13 0.34 -1.42 -6.02
N SER A 14 1.00 -0.27 -5.97
CA SER A 14 0.53 1.00 -6.50
C SER A 14 1.55 1.56 -7.49
N CYS A 15 1.08 2.38 -8.42
CA CYS A 15 1.88 2.97 -9.49
C CYS A 15 1.48 4.44 -9.68
N VAL A 16 2.42 5.29 -10.08
CA VAL A 16 2.16 6.70 -10.39
C VAL A 16 2.74 7.05 -11.76
N ALA A 17 1.98 7.81 -12.53
CA ALA A 17 2.37 8.27 -13.85
C ALA A 17 1.98 9.74 -14.07
N PHE A 18 2.61 10.38 -15.03
CA PHE A 18 2.24 11.72 -15.51
C PHE A 18 2.35 11.77 -17.04
N MET A 19 1.74 12.79 -17.65
CA MET A 19 1.88 13.05 -19.09
C MET A 19 3.12 13.89 -19.36
N ASP A 20 4.05 13.36 -20.16
CA ASP A 20 5.19 14.10 -20.69
C ASP A 20 4.91 14.47 -22.15
N GLY A 21 4.37 15.68 -22.35
CA GLY A 21 3.79 16.05 -23.64
C GLY A 21 2.57 15.18 -23.96
N LYS A 22 2.68 14.35 -25.01
CA LYS A 22 1.62 13.42 -25.43
C LYS A 22 1.80 11.99 -24.91
N ASP A 23 2.95 11.68 -24.32
CA ASP A 23 3.30 10.32 -23.91
C ASP A 23 3.14 10.15 -22.39
N PRO A 24 2.49 9.07 -21.91
CA PRO A 24 2.45 8.76 -20.49
C PRO A 24 3.79 8.20 -20.00
N LYS A 25 4.29 8.69 -18.87
CA LYS A 25 5.51 8.18 -18.21
C LYS A 25 5.23 7.74 -16.77
N VAL A 26 5.65 6.52 -16.44
CA VAL A 26 5.63 5.97 -15.08
C VAL A 26 6.83 6.50 -14.30
N ILE A 27 6.61 6.91 -13.05
CA ILE A 27 7.65 7.45 -12.17
C ILE A 27 8.25 6.32 -11.35
N GLU A 28 9.59 6.26 -11.29
CA GLU A 28 10.30 5.39 -10.35
C GLU A 28 10.22 5.98 -8.94
N ASN A 29 9.98 5.13 -7.95
CA ASN A 29 10.02 5.53 -6.55
C ASN A 29 11.47 5.73 -6.08
N SER A 30 11.64 6.15 -4.82
CA SER A 30 12.97 6.37 -4.21
C SER A 30 13.86 5.12 -4.13
N GLU A 31 13.30 3.92 -4.36
CA GLU A 31 14.01 2.65 -4.39
C GLU A 31 14.30 2.18 -5.84
N GLY A 32 14.03 3.03 -6.86
CA GLY A 32 14.25 2.73 -8.27
C GLY A 32 13.21 1.80 -8.92
N ALA A 33 12.12 1.49 -8.21
CA ALA A 33 11.07 0.62 -8.73
C ALA A 33 9.90 1.44 -9.31
N ARG A 34 9.32 0.97 -10.43
CA ARG A 34 8.14 1.58 -11.06
C ARG A 34 6.81 1.27 -10.38
N THR A 35 6.81 0.39 -9.40
CA THR A 35 5.67 0.13 -8.54
C THR A 35 6.12 0.10 -7.09
N THR A 36 5.20 0.43 -6.19
CA THR A 36 5.43 0.46 -4.75
C THR A 36 4.46 -0.50 -4.07
N PRO A 37 4.92 -1.41 -3.18
CA PRO A 37 4.02 -2.24 -2.41
C PRO A 37 2.98 -1.40 -1.66
N SER A 38 1.71 -1.80 -1.73
CA SER A 38 0.60 -1.16 -1.00
C SER A 38 0.59 -1.64 0.46
N MET A 39 1.68 -1.31 1.15
CA MET A 39 1.95 -1.72 2.53
C MET A 39 2.39 -0.51 3.35
N VAL A 40 1.96 -0.48 4.60
CA VAL A 40 2.35 0.51 5.60
C VAL A 40 2.69 -0.23 6.89
N ALA A 41 3.78 0.13 7.55
CA ALA A 41 4.12 -0.42 8.86
C ALA A 41 4.41 0.69 9.86
N PHE A 42 4.12 0.42 11.13
CA PHE A 42 4.50 1.26 12.24
C PHE A 42 5.56 0.54 13.08
N THR A 43 6.70 1.20 13.30
CA THR A 43 7.77 0.65 14.14
C THR A 43 7.45 0.88 15.62
N GLU A 44 8.12 0.14 16.51
CA GLU A 44 8.00 0.34 17.96
C GLU A 44 8.38 1.76 18.41
N LYS A 45 9.22 2.45 17.64
CA LYS A 45 9.63 3.85 17.88
C LYS A 45 8.62 4.87 17.34
N GLY A 46 7.50 4.42 16.79
CA GLY A 46 6.45 5.28 16.22
C GLY A 46 6.74 5.77 14.80
N GLU A 47 7.75 5.23 14.11
CA GLU A 47 8.06 5.60 12.73
C GLU A 47 7.10 4.91 11.75
N ARG A 48 6.65 5.64 10.72
CA ARG A 48 5.81 5.11 9.65
C ARG A 48 6.65 4.74 8.43
N LEU A 49 6.69 3.45 8.11
CA LEU A 49 7.31 2.91 6.91
C LEU A 49 6.27 2.65 5.82
N VAL A 50 6.63 2.86 4.55
CA VAL A 50 5.75 2.65 3.40
C VAL A 50 6.47 1.89 2.30
N GLY A 51 5.78 1.04 1.55
CA GLY A 51 6.32 0.39 0.37
C GLY A 51 7.35 -0.69 0.70
N GLN A 52 8.51 -0.65 0.02
CA GLN A 52 9.54 -1.68 0.18
C GLN A 52 10.06 -1.78 1.62
N ALA A 53 10.24 -0.65 2.30
CA ALA A 53 10.67 -0.64 3.70
C ALA A 53 9.69 -1.41 4.61
N SER A 54 8.39 -1.16 4.48
CA SER A 54 7.37 -1.93 5.24
C SER A 54 7.34 -3.41 4.87
N LYS A 55 7.52 -3.75 3.59
CA LYS A 55 7.54 -5.14 3.12
C LYS A 55 8.74 -5.93 3.66
N ARG A 56 9.93 -5.31 3.75
CA ARG A 56 11.15 -5.98 4.25
C ARG A 56 11.02 -6.45 5.69
N GLN A 57 10.33 -5.68 6.54
CA GLN A 57 10.19 -5.98 7.98
C GLN A 57 8.88 -6.70 8.34
N SER A 58 8.03 -7.04 7.36
CA SER A 58 6.70 -7.60 7.65
C SER A 58 6.74 -8.96 8.35
N ILE A 59 7.83 -9.73 8.17
CA ILE A 59 8.02 -11.03 8.81
C ILE A 59 8.33 -10.87 10.30
N THR A 60 9.10 -9.86 10.68
CA THR A 60 9.52 -9.59 12.07
C THR A 60 8.56 -8.71 12.84
N ASN A 61 7.65 -8.01 12.15
CA ASN A 61 6.66 -7.12 12.75
C ASN A 61 5.27 -7.30 12.09
N PRO A 62 4.69 -8.50 12.12
CA PRO A 62 3.51 -8.84 11.33
C PRO A 62 2.25 -8.10 11.79
N GLU A 63 2.05 -7.94 13.10
CA GLU A 63 0.84 -7.29 13.65
C GLU A 63 0.76 -5.79 13.38
N ASN A 64 1.91 -5.10 13.25
CA ASN A 64 1.97 -3.66 12.95
C ASN A 64 2.25 -3.37 11.47
N THR A 65 2.16 -4.38 10.60
CA THR A 65 2.33 -4.23 9.15
C THR A 65 1.01 -4.43 8.43
N LEU A 66 0.46 -3.34 7.91
CA LEU A 66 -0.82 -3.29 7.23
C LEU A 66 -0.64 -3.48 5.72
N PHE A 67 -1.40 -4.40 5.14
CA PHE A 67 -1.39 -4.71 3.71
C PHE A 67 -2.77 -5.17 3.23
N ALA A 68 -3.04 -5.10 1.93
CA ALA A 68 -4.34 -5.48 1.35
C ALA A 68 -5.55 -4.70 1.90
N ILE A 69 -5.33 -3.52 2.50
CA ILE A 69 -6.38 -2.64 3.06
C ILE A 69 -7.43 -2.25 2.03
N LYS A 70 -7.10 -2.23 0.73
CA LYS A 70 -8.08 -2.01 -0.36
C LYS A 70 -9.20 -3.06 -0.38
N ARG A 71 -9.02 -4.23 0.24
CA ARG A 71 -10.09 -5.22 0.40
C ARG A 71 -11.11 -4.81 1.46
N LEU A 72 -10.71 -4.01 2.44
CA LEU A 72 -11.51 -3.58 3.59
C LEU A 72 -12.14 -2.18 3.37
N ILE A 73 -11.54 -1.35 2.51
CA ILE A 73 -12.01 0.02 2.28
C ILE A 73 -13.49 0.06 1.87
N GLY A 74 -14.28 0.89 2.55
CA GLY A 74 -15.71 1.05 2.27
C GLY A 74 -16.60 -0.11 2.71
N ARG A 75 -16.04 -1.18 3.32
CA ARG A 75 -16.83 -2.27 3.91
C ARG A 75 -17.24 -1.95 5.34
N ARG A 76 -18.34 -2.57 5.76
CA ARG A 76 -18.80 -2.53 7.16
C ARG A 76 -18.15 -3.64 7.96
N SER A 77 -18.06 -3.46 9.28
CA SER A 77 -17.45 -4.43 10.19
C SER A 77 -18.18 -5.77 10.25
N ASP A 78 -19.46 -5.81 9.87
CA ASP A 78 -20.33 -6.98 9.81
C ASP A 78 -20.39 -7.64 8.42
N ASP A 79 -19.64 -7.12 7.43
CA ASP A 79 -19.54 -7.73 6.11
C ASP A 79 -18.86 -9.12 6.22
N PRO A 80 -19.46 -10.20 5.70
CA PRO A 80 -18.86 -11.53 5.73
C PRO A 80 -17.45 -11.61 5.14
N MET A 81 -17.11 -10.75 4.16
CA MET A 81 -15.74 -10.67 3.64
C MET A 81 -14.75 -10.14 4.67
N VAL A 82 -15.16 -9.20 5.52
CA VAL A 82 -14.30 -8.67 6.60
C VAL A 82 -14.03 -9.74 7.65
N SER A 83 -15.04 -10.54 8.00
CA SER A 83 -14.85 -11.69 8.89
C SER A 83 -13.86 -12.71 8.32
N LYS A 84 -13.92 -13.00 7.03
CA LYS A 84 -12.93 -13.87 6.38
C LYS A 84 -11.52 -13.26 6.37
N ASP A 85 -11.41 -11.97 6.08
CA ASP A 85 -10.11 -11.30 6.03
C ASP A 85 -9.46 -11.23 7.43
N LYS A 86 -10.24 -11.13 8.53
CA LYS A 86 -9.76 -11.21 9.92
C LYS A 86 -8.95 -12.46 10.21
N ASP A 87 -9.36 -13.60 9.66
CA ASP A 87 -8.68 -14.88 9.88
C ASP A 87 -7.43 -15.06 8.99
N MET A 88 -7.25 -14.20 7.98
CA MET A 88 -6.18 -14.32 6.98
C MET A 88 -5.03 -13.35 7.18
N VAL A 89 -5.20 -12.30 7.99
CA VAL A 89 -4.18 -11.28 8.21
C VAL A 89 -3.65 -11.31 9.65
N PRO A 90 -2.37 -10.94 9.86
CA PRO A 90 -1.79 -10.93 11.20
C PRO A 90 -2.17 -9.69 12.02
N TYR A 91 -2.63 -8.62 11.37
CA TYR A 91 -3.01 -7.38 12.04
C TYR A 91 -4.49 -7.39 12.43
N LYS A 92 -4.85 -6.59 13.42
CA LYS A 92 -6.24 -6.50 13.90
C LYS A 92 -7.09 -5.69 12.92
N ILE A 93 -8.26 -6.23 12.56
CA ILE A 93 -9.31 -5.56 11.78
C ILE A 93 -10.52 -5.28 12.69
#